data_AF-A0A941VZD7-F1
#
_entry.id   AF-A0A941VZD7-F1
#
_cell.length_a   1.000
_cell.length_b   1.000
_cell.length_c   1.000
_cell.angle_alpha   90.00
_cell.angle_beta   90.00
_cell.angle_gamma   90.00
#
_symmetry.space_group_name_H-M   'P 1'
#
loop_
_entity.id
_entity.type
_entity.pdbx_description
1 polymer ?
#
loop_
_entity_poly.entity_id
_entity_poly.type
_entity_poly.pdbx_seq_one_letter_code
_entity_poly.pdbx_strand_id
1 'polypeptide(L)'
;MTALVRRGCRIWIYTSSGRSPQHLKSWFASFGIPLEGVVNLDRHERTVGLRGPSKFPPAFGIDLHVDDSSGVAMEGADHRFAVLVVSPEDSGWVERVLHEVDARISSNSHWSARQLVSSQPFDVKRILRNGLARLSLWGYRIPAYAVGDTRPDPA
;
A
#
# COMPACT_ATOMS: atom_id res chain seq x y z
N MET A 1 -5.66 -8.55 14.56
CA MET A 1 -6.24 -8.13 13.25
C MET A 1 -7.74 -7.89 13.30
N THR A 2 -8.57 -8.89 13.64
CA THR A 2 -10.04 -8.75 13.68
C THR A 2 -10.53 -7.55 14.52
N ALA A 3 -9.89 -7.29 15.66
CA ALA A 3 -10.21 -6.14 16.50
C ALA A 3 -10.01 -4.78 15.81
N LEU A 4 -9.01 -4.66 14.92
CA LEU A 4 -8.75 -3.46 14.13
C LEU A 4 -9.76 -3.32 12.98
N VAL A 5 -10.09 -4.42 12.31
CA VAL A 5 -11.11 -4.44 11.25
C VAL A 5 -12.48 -4.03 11.79
N ARG A 6 -12.86 -4.51 12.99
CA ARG A 6 -14.10 -4.10 13.67
C ARG A 6 -14.15 -2.61 14.01
N ARG A 7 -13.00 -1.95 14.17
CA ARG A 7 -12.87 -0.50 14.35
C ARG A 7 -12.86 0.27 13.03
N GLY A 8 -12.99 -0.43 11.90
CA GLY A 8 -12.96 0.15 10.56
C GLY A 8 -11.56 0.51 10.07
N CYS A 9 -10.50 0.00 10.71
CA CYS A 9 -9.14 0.21 10.23
C CYS A 9 -8.89 -0.57 8.94
N ARG A 10 -8.24 0.08 7.97
CA ARG A 10 -7.71 -0.58 6.77
C ARG A 10 -6.29 -1.04 7.06
N ILE A 11 -6.03 -2.32 6.82
CA ILE A 11 -4.74 -2.91 7.15
C ILE A 11 -3.78 -2.79 5.97
N TRP A 12 -2.61 -2.22 6.23
CA TRP A 12 -1.52 -2.12 5.27
C TRP A 12 -0.30 -2.84 5.80
N ILE A 13 0.57 -3.30 4.90
CA ILE A 13 1.93 -3.66 5.26
C ILE A 13 2.92 -2.71 4.59
N TYR A 14 3.92 -2.30 5.36
CA TYR A 14 5.03 -1.50 4.88
C TYR A 14 6.32 -2.24 5.20
N THR A 15 6.98 -2.76 4.17
CA THR A 15 8.17 -3.59 4.26
C THR A 15 9.28 -3.10 3.34
N SER A 16 10.53 -3.27 3.76
CA SER A 16 11.73 -3.09 2.93
C SER A 16 12.01 -4.30 2.01
N SER A 17 11.14 -5.31 2.00
CA SER A 17 11.23 -6.43 1.07
C SER A 17 10.94 -5.99 -0.37
N GLY A 18 11.67 -6.54 -1.35
CA GLY A 18 11.37 -6.42 -2.78
C GLY A 18 10.29 -7.40 -3.29
N ARG A 19 9.62 -8.16 -2.40
CA ARG A 19 8.53 -9.05 -2.81
C ARG A 19 7.38 -8.25 -3.44
N SER A 20 6.74 -8.83 -4.45
CA SER A 20 5.64 -8.16 -5.15
C SER A 20 4.43 -7.95 -4.23
N PRO A 21 3.65 -6.87 -4.43
CA PRO A 21 2.41 -6.64 -3.68
C PRO A 21 1.43 -7.81 -3.77
N GLN A 22 1.32 -8.46 -4.94
CA GLN A 22 0.45 -9.62 -5.13
C GLN A 22 0.90 -10.82 -4.29
N HIS A 23 2.20 -11.10 -4.26
CA HIS A 23 2.75 -12.17 -3.44
C HIS A 23 2.45 -11.93 -1.95
N LEU A 24 2.72 -10.72 -1.44
CA LEU A 24 2.47 -10.38 -0.04
C LEU A 24 0.97 -10.44 0.28
N LYS A 25 0.10 -9.90 -0.57
CA LYS A 25 -1.36 -10.00 -0.39
C LYS A 25 -1.84 -11.45 -0.30
N SER A 26 -1.40 -12.31 -1.22
CA SER A 26 -1.78 -13.73 -1.20
C SER A 26 -1.26 -14.47 0.03
N TRP A 27 -0.01 -14.20 0.43
CA TRP A 27 0.60 -14.84 1.59
C TRP A 27 -0.12 -14.44 2.88
N PHE A 28 -0.36 -13.15 3.13
CA PHE A 28 -1.12 -12.72 4.31
C PHE A 28 -2.57 -13.19 4.30
N ALA A 29 -3.21 -13.24 3.12
CA ALA A 29 -4.55 -13.79 2.98
C ALA A 29 -4.64 -15.27 3.37
N SER A 30 -3.58 -16.07 3.12
CA SER A 30 -3.53 -17.48 3.57
C SER A 30 -3.53 -17.65 5.10
N PHE A 31 -3.16 -16.60 5.84
CA PHE A 31 -3.29 -16.55 7.31
C PHE A 31 -4.57 -15.84 7.78
N GLY A 32 -5.50 -15.54 6.87
CA GLY A 32 -6.75 -14.83 7.19
C GLY A 32 -6.56 -13.33 7.45
N ILE A 33 -5.48 -12.73 6.96
CA ILE A 33 -5.18 -11.29 7.14
C ILE A 33 -5.29 -10.59 5.78
N PRO A 34 -6.48 -10.08 5.40
CA PRO A 34 -6.62 -9.33 4.17
C PRO A 34 -5.91 -7.98 4.27
N LEU A 35 -5.01 -7.70 3.33
CA LEU A 35 -4.30 -6.42 3.23
C LEU A 35 -4.99 -5.51 2.20
N GLU A 36 -5.37 -4.32 2.63
CA GLU A 36 -5.86 -3.25 1.74
C GLU A 36 -4.73 -2.80 0.80
N GLY A 37 -3.54 -2.57 1.35
CA GLY A 37 -2.40 -2.07 0.61
C GLY A 37 -1.07 -2.64 1.07
N VAL A 38 -0.09 -2.57 0.17
CA VAL A 38 1.29 -2.98 0.41
C VAL A 38 2.20 -1.85 -0.06
N VAL A 39 3.13 -1.46 0.79
CA VAL A 39 4.28 -0.62 0.45
C VAL A 39 5.51 -1.50 0.58
N ASN A 40 6.00 -2.00 -0.55
CA ASN A 40 7.26 -2.73 -0.65
C ASN A 40 8.39 -1.75 -1.02
N LEU A 41 9.64 -2.24 -1.09
CA LEU A 41 10.79 -1.41 -1.40
C LEU A 41 10.61 -0.63 -2.72
N ASP A 42 10.23 -1.31 -3.80
CA ASP A 42 10.06 -0.66 -5.11
C ASP A 42 9.02 0.46 -5.09
N ARG A 43 7.91 0.28 -4.36
CA ARG A 43 6.85 1.29 -4.25
C ARG A 43 7.33 2.47 -3.39
N HIS A 44 8.08 2.18 -2.33
CA HIS A 44 8.68 3.21 -1.50
C HIS A 44 9.66 4.06 -2.31
N GLU A 45 10.64 3.44 -2.97
CA GLU A 45 11.66 4.15 -3.75
C GLU A 45 11.04 5.03 -4.84
N ARG A 46 10.02 4.53 -5.54
CA ARG A 46 9.30 5.31 -6.57
C ARG A 46 8.54 6.52 -6.02
N THR A 47 8.14 6.51 -4.76
CA THR A 47 7.27 7.55 -4.17
C THR A 47 8.05 8.51 -3.26
N VAL A 48 8.99 7.98 -2.48
CA VAL A 48 9.74 8.70 -1.44
C VAL A 48 11.20 8.89 -1.84
N GLY A 49 11.77 7.97 -2.61
CA GLY A 49 13.18 7.98 -3.00
C GLY A 49 14.13 7.43 -1.92
N LEU A 50 15.38 7.20 -2.31
CA LEU A 50 16.41 6.59 -1.46
C LEU A 50 17.11 7.54 -0.48
N ARG A 51 16.90 8.85 -0.64
CA ARG A 51 17.51 9.89 0.21
C ARG A 51 16.56 10.39 1.31
N GLY A 52 15.33 9.87 1.34
CA GLY A 52 14.33 10.20 2.35
C GLY A 52 14.40 9.28 3.57
N PRO A 53 13.43 9.37 4.49
CA PRO A 53 13.35 8.46 5.62
C PRO A 53 13.12 7.03 5.14
N SER A 54 13.60 6.06 5.92
CA SER A 54 13.46 4.63 5.60
C SER A 54 12.00 4.20 5.42
N LYS A 55 11.07 4.86 6.13
CA LYS A 55 9.63 4.73 5.93
C LYS A 55 8.96 6.10 5.96
N PHE A 56 7.98 6.31 5.08
CA PHE A 56 7.15 7.53 5.10
C PHE A 56 5.66 7.20 4.88
N PRO A 57 4.97 6.69 5.92
CA PRO A 57 3.56 6.30 5.87
C PRO A 57 2.61 7.37 5.29
N PRO A 58 2.78 8.69 5.56
CA PRO A 58 1.90 9.72 5.02
C PRO A 58 1.81 9.76 3.49
N ALA A 59 2.89 9.43 2.76
CA ALA A 59 2.86 9.38 1.30
C ALA A 59 1.90 8.32 0.73
N PHE A 60 1.44 7.40 1.58
CA PHE A 60 0.52 6.33 1.21
C PHE A 60 -0.85 6.46 1.90
N GLY A 61 -1.07 7.56 2.64
CA GLY A 61 -2.30 7.78 3.41
C GLY A 61 -2.45 6.83 4.61
N ILE A 62 -1.34 6.40 5.20
CA ILE A 62 -1.32 5.57 6.41
C ILE A 62 -1.24 6.50 7.63
N ASP A 63 -2.24 6.44 8.51
CA ASP A 63 -2.39 7.38 9.64
C ASP A 63 -1.56 6.99 10.88
N LEU A 64 -1.30 5.70 11.07
CA LEU A 64 -0.50 5.15 12.17
C LEU A 64 0.40 4.05 11.62
N HIS A 65 1.69 4.17 11.86
CA HIS A 65 2.66 3.13 11.55
C HIS A 65 3.05 2.39 12.83
N VAL A 66 2.99 1.06 12.80
CA VAL A 66 3.41 0.21 13.92
C VAL A 66 4.68 -0.50 13.48
N ASP A 67 5.75 -0.33 14.25
CA ASP A 67 7.09 -0.81 13.90
C ASP A 67 7.85 -1.20 15.17
N ASP A 68 8.87 -2.03 15.06
CA ASP A 68 9.77 -2.39 16.17
C ASP A 68 11.08 -1.58 16.17
N SER A 69 11.34 -0.83 15.09
CA SER A 69 12.55 -0.03 14.96
C SER A 69 12.44 1.33 15.67
N SER A 70 13.37 1.57 16.61
CA SER A 70 13.59 2.89 17.19
C SER A 70 14.01 3.93 16.15
N GLY A 71 14.75 3.53 15.11
CA GLY A 71 15.15 4.41 14.01
C GLY A 71 13.95 4.95 13.24
N VAL A 72 12.94 4.11 12.98
CA VAL A 72 11.69 4.55 12.34
C VAL A 72 10.93 5.54 13.23
N ALA A 73 10.99 5.37 14.56
CA ALA A 73 10.37 6.33 15.49
C ALA A 73 11.08 7.69 15.49
N MET A 74 12.42 7.69 15.42
CA MET A 74 13.20 8.93 15.28
C MET A 74 12.86 9.64 13.97
N GLU A 75 12.83 8.92 12.85
CA GLU A 75 12.37 9.46 11.57
C GLU A 75 10.92 9.96 11.64
N GLY A 76 10.06 9.26 12.38
CA GLY A 76 8.68 9.66 12.66
C GLY A 76 8.59 11.02 13.35
N ALA A 77 9.45 11.27 14.34
CA ALA A 77 9.54 12.55 15.01
C ALA A 77 10.05 13.65 14.06
N ASP A 78 11.12 13.38 13.32
CA ASP A 78 11.75 14.34 12.41
C ASP A 78 10.82 14.73 11.24
N HIS A 79 10.08 13.75 10.70
CA HIS A 79 9.20 13.91 9.56
C HIS A 79 7.71 14.02 9.92
N ARG A 80 7.39 14.12 11.21
CA ARG A 80 6.04 14.35 11.76
C ARG A 80 5.00 13.32 11.32
N PHE A 81 5.34 12.04 11.38
CA PHE A 81 4.37 10.95 11.22
C PHE A 81 4.27 10.09 12.48
N ALA A 82 3.07 9.56 12.70
CA ALA A 82 2.80 8.77 13.89
C ALA A 82 3.43 7.37 13.79
N VAL A 83 4.26 7.04 14.78
CA VAL A 83 4.83 5.71 14.97
C VAL A 83 4.49 5.21 16.36
N LEU A 84 3.88 4.03 16.45
CA LEU A 84 3.81 3.27 17.69
C LEU A 84 4.90 2.20 17.65
N VAL A 85 5.91 2.36 18.51
CA VAL A 85 6.95 1.34 18.67
C VAL A 85 6.45 0.21 19.56
N VAL A 86 6.50 -1.01 19.03
CA VAL A 86 6.18 -2.24 19.75
C VAL A 86 7.41 -3.13 19.83
N SER A 87 7.53 -3.93 20.88
CA SER A 87 8.56 -4.98 20.97
C SER A 87 7.85 -6.33 20.91
N PRO A 88 8.39 -7.32 20.18
CA PRO A 88 7.81 -8.66 20.15
C PRO A 88 7.88 -9.36 21.52
N GLU A 89 8.76 -8.92 22.41
CA GLU A 89 8.89 -9.41 23.79
C GLU A 89 7.86 -8.78 24.75
N ASP A 90 7.25 -7.65 24.40
CA ASP A 90 6.20 -6.99 25.20
C ASP A 90 4.88 -7.75 25.06
N SER A 91 4.52 -8.58 26.03
CA SER A 91 3.26 -9.34 26.01
C SER A 91 2.00 -8.47 25.94
N GLY A 92 2.10 -7.17 26.28
CA GLY A 92 1.02 -6.19 26.20
C GLY A 92 1.00 -5.35 24.92
N TRP A 93 1.81 -5.69 23.90
CA TRP A 93 1.90 -4.88 22.68
C TRP A 93 0.56 -4.79 21.94
N VAL A 94 -0.27 -5.83 22.02
CA VAL A 94 -1.59 -5.87 21.37
C VAL A 94 -2.52 -4.81 21.97
N GLU A 95 -2.61 -4.74 23.30
CA GLU A 95 -3.41 -3.77 24.03
C GLU A 95 -2.94 -2.34 23.74
N ARG A 96 -1.62 -2.13 23.68
CA ARG A 96 -1.03 -0.83 23.33
C ARG A 96 -1.45 -0.40 21.93
N VAL A 97 -1.40 -1.29 20.93
CA VAL A 97 -1.87 -1.00 19.57
C VAL A 97 -3.35 -0.63 19.56
N LEU A 98 -4.19 -1.40 20.27
CA LEU A 98 -5.63 -1.14 20.30
C LEU A 98 -5.96 0.19 20.98
N HIS A 99 -5.33 0.49 22.11
CA HIS A 99 -5.50 1.76 22.83
C HIS A 99 -5.10 2.96 21.97
N GLU A 100 -3.97 2.86 21.27
CA GLU A 100 -3.43 3.92 20.43
C GLU A 100 -4.29 4.17 19.17
N VAL A 101 -4.95 3.13 18.67
CA VAL A 101 -5.98 3.23 17.62
C VAL A 101 -7.25 3.89 18.16
N ASP A 102 -7.74 3.47 19.33
CA ASP A 102 -8.96 4.02 19.94
C ASP A 102 -8.79 5.51 20.28
N ALA A 103 -7.61 5.91 20.78
CA ALA A 103 -7.25 7.30 21.01
C ALA A 103 -7.26 8.14 19.72
N ARG A 104 -6.75 7.59 18.61
CA ARG A 104 -6.79 8.27 17.29
C ARG A 104 -8.19 8.40 16.72
N ILE A 105 -9.00 7.36 16.82
CA ILE A 105 -10.39 7.39 16.37
C ILE A 105 -11.17 8.46 17.15
N SER A 106 -10.94 8.54 18.46
CA SER A 106 -11.62 9.50 19.35
C SER A 106 -11.17 10.95 19.13
N SER A 107 -9.89 11.17 18.78
CA SER A 107 -9.33 12.51 18.59
C SER A 107 -9.55 13.09 17.18
N ASN A 108 -9.97 12.28 16.21
CA ASN A 108 -10.05 12.70 14.80
C ASN A 108 -11.49 12.64 14.27
N SER A 109 -12.21 13.77 14.32
CA SER A 109 -13.58 13.92 13.79
C SER A 109 -13.69 13.61 12.30
N HIS A 110 -12.58 13.63 11.56
CA HIS A 110 -12.52 13.31 10.13
C HIS A 110 -12.57 11.80 9.85
N TRP A 111 -12.27 10.94 10.83
CA TRP A 111 -12.34 9.47 10.67
C TRP A 111 -13.77 9.01 10.41
N SER A 112 -14.74 9.56 11.15
CA SER A 112 -16.18 9.31 10.96
C SER A 112 -16.66 9.69 9.55
N ALA A 113 -16.14 10.79 8.99
CA ALA A 113 -16.49 11.24 7.64
C ALA A 113 -15.93 10.33 6.52
N ARG A 114 -14.71 9.79 6.68
CA ARG A 114 -14.11 8.87 5.68
C ARG A 114 -14.76 7.49 5.69
N GLN A 115 -15.23 7.01 6.84
CA GLN A 115 -16.02 5.77 6.91
C GLN A 115 -17.30 5.89 6.08
N LEU A 116 -18.00 7.03 6.13
CA LEU A 116 -19.23 7.26 5.36
C LEU A 116 -18.99 7.21 3.83
N VAL A 117 -17.90 7.81 3.35
CA VAL A 117 -17.52 7.80 1.93
C VAL A 117 -17.06 6.40 1.47
N SER A 118 -16.36 5.67 2.33
CA SER A 118 -15.89 4.30 2.08
C SER A 118 -17.02 3.25 2.03
N SER A 119 -18.19 3.57 2.60
CA SER A 119 -19.35 2.66 2.68
C SER A 119 -20.22 2.69 1.43
N GLN A 120 -19.90 3.57 0.47
CA GLN A 120 -20.58 3.57 -0.84
C GLN A 120 -20.19 2.30 -1.60
N PRO A 121 -21.16 1.48 -2.05
CA PRO A 121 -20.84 0.27 -2.78
C PRO A 121 -20.07 0.63 -4.06
N PHE A 122 -18.90 0.00 -4.24
CA PHE A 122 -18.14 0.09 -5.47
C PHE A 122 -19.02 -0.43 -6.62
N ASP A 123 -19.46 0.47 -7.51
CA ASP A 123 -20.26 0.09 -8.68
C ASP A 123 -19.38 -0.62 -9.71
N VAL A 124 -19.31 -1.96 -9.59
CA VAL A 124 -18.61 -2.87 -10.50
C VAL A 124 -19.10 -2.70 -11.95
N LYS A 125 -20.36 -2.30 -12.17
CA LYS A 125 -20.91 -2.09 -13.52
C LYS A 125 -20.28 -0.87 -14.22
N ARG A 126 -19.77 0.11 -13.48
CA ARG A 126 -19.08 1.29 -14.04
C ARG A 126 -17.65 0.98 -14.48
N ILE A 127 -16.95 0.09 -13.76
CA ILE A 127 -15.58 -0.32 -14.10
C ILE A 127 -15.55 -1.19 -15.36
N LEU A 128 -16.47 -2.16 -15.47
CA LEU A 128 -16.60 -2.98 -16.67
C LEU A 128 -16.94 -2.15 -17.92
N ARG A 129 -17.79 -1.12 -17.78
CA ARG A 129 -18.17 -0.23 -18.89
C ARG A 129 -16.97 0.60 -19.41
N ASN A 130 -16.11 1.06 -18.51
CA ASN A 130 -14.89 1.79 -18.88
C ASN A 130 -13.77 0.89 -19.42
N GLY A 131 -13.73 -0.39 -19.02
CA GLY A 131 -12.80 -1.39 -19.57
C GLY A 131 -13.14 -1.77 -21.01
N LEU A 132 -14.43 -1.95 -21.32
CA LEU A 132 -14.91 -2.27 -22.67
C LEU A 132 -14.78 -1.08 -23.65
N ALA A 133 -14.94 0.17 -23.18
CA ALA A 133 -14.72 1.36 -24.01
C ALA A 133 -13.24 1.54 -24.42
N ARG A 134 -12.28 1.02 -23.65
CA ARG A 134 -10.84 1.05 -23.99
C ARG A 134 -10.41 -0.07 -24.94
N LEU A 135 -11.23 -1.11 -25.12
CA LEU A 135 -10.92 -2.23 -26.01
C LEU A 135 -11.41 -2.02 -27.46
N SER A 136 -12.20 -0.97 -27.75
CA SER A 136 -12.69 -0.70 -29.12
C SER A 136 -11.81 0.25 -29.95
N LEU A 137 -10.59 0.58 -29.49
CA LEU A 137 -9.68 1.51 -30.18
C LEU A 137 -8.26 0.93 -30.37
N TRP A 138 -8.14 -0.39 -30.52
CA TRP A 138 -6.86 -1.02 -30.91
C TRP A 138 -6.82 -1.31 -32.41
N GLY A 139 -6.64 -0.25 -33.21
CA GLY A 139 -6.10 -0.37 -34.55
C GLY A 139 -4.61 -0.68 -34.46
N TYR A 140 -4.24 -1.93 -34.71
CA TYR A 140 -2.84 -2.36 -34.82
C TYR A 140 -2.11 -1.52 -35.88
N ARG A 141 -1.07 -0.77 -35.47
CA ARG A 141 -0.02 -0.28 -36.38
C ARG A 141 1.32 -0.83 -35.86
N ILE A 142 1.90 -1.75 -36.65
CA ILE A 142 3.18 -2.40 -36.37
C ILE A 142 4.33 -1.39 -36.66
N PRO A 143 5.31 -1.18 -35.75
CA PRO A 143 6.49 -0.36 -36.03
C PRO A 143 7.45 -1.00 -37.04
N ALA A 144 7.89 -0.22 -38.03
CA ALA A 144 8.62 -0.65 -39.22
C ALA A 144 10.14 -0.86 -39.04
N TYR A 145 10.63 -1.31 -37.87
CA TYR A 145 12.08 -1.58 -37.68
C TYR A 145 12.40 -3.07 -37.45
N ALA A 146 11.42 -3.96 -37.61
CA ALA A 146 11.59 -5.40 -37.47
C ALA A 146 11.56 -6.12 -38.83
N VAL A 147 12.47 -5.77 -39.74
CA VAL A 147 12.87 -6.63 -40.88
C VAL A 147 14.37 -6.44 -41.07
N GLY A 148 15.14 -7.51 -40.87
CA GLY A 148 16.57 -7.53 -41.13
C GLY A 148 16.82 -7.68 -42.63
N ASP A 149 17.62 -6.77 -43.19
CA ASP A 149 18.06 -6.83 -44.58
C ASP A 149 19.15 -7.89 -44.76
N THR A 150 18.84 -8.92 -45.54
CA THR A 150 19.79 -9.84 -46.15
C THR A 150 20.45 -9.16 -47.35
N ARG A 151 21.78 -9.03 -47.31
CA ARG A 151 22.64 -8.54 -48.42
C ARG A 151 22.76 -9.63 -49.50
N PRO A 152 22.64 -9.33 -50.82
CA PRO A 152 22.93 -10.32 -51.86
C PRO A 152 24.41 -10.28 -52.30
N ASP A 153 24.96 -11.45 -52.64
CA ASP A 153 26.31 -11.65 -53.20
C ASP A 153 26.45 -11.08 -54.62
N PRO A 154 27.63 -10.56 -55.01
CA PRO A 154 27.93 -10.22 -56.39
C PRO A 154 28.54 -11.41 -57.16
N ALA A 155 28.25 -11.43 -58.46
CA ALA A 155 28.70 -12.38 -59.48
C ALA A 155 30.19 -12.26 -59.85
#